data_AF-A0A7V9H098-F1
#
_entry.id   AF-A0A7V9H098-F1
#
_cell.length_a   1.000
_cell.length_b   1.000
_cell.length_c   1.000
_cell.angle_alpha   90.00
_cell.angle_beta   90.00
_cell.angle_gamma   90.00
#
_symmetry.space_group_name_H-M   'P 1'
#
loop_
_entity.id
_entity.type
_entity.pdbx_description
1 polymer ?
#
loop_
_entity_poly.entity_id
_entity_poly.type
_entity_poly.pdbx_seq_one_letter_code
_entity_poly.pdbx_strand_id
1 'polypeptide(L)'
;RTGVSVDDVAKRLVDHGFHAPTMSFPVPGTFMVEPTESEDLAELDRFCAAMVAIVAEIHEVADGRWSLEDSPLRHAPHTVDALAGEWDRPYSRERAVLPSGGSGVDKYWPPVGRVDQAYGDRNLVCSCPPPDAFE
;
A
#
# COMPACT_ATOMS: atom_id res chain seq x y z
N ARG A 1 -10.88 16.87 -6.77
CA ARG A 1 -9.57 16.26 -6.40
C ARG A 1 -9.85 15.30 -5.25
N THR A 2 -9.36 14.06 -5.32
CA THR A 2 -9.74 12.95 -4.42
C THR A 2 -9.09 12.99 -3.04
N GLY A 3 -8.03 13.79 -2.84
CA GLY A 3 -7.24 13.80 -1.60
C GLY A 3 -6.22 12.67 -1.48
N VAL A 4 -6.17 11.76 -2.48
CA VAL A 4 -5.16 10.68 -2.54
C VAL A 4 -3.76 11.28 -2.57
N SER A 5 -2.90 10.76 -1.70
CA SER A 5 -1.50 11.16 -1.55
C SER A 5 -0.54 10.15 -2.21
N VAL A 6 0.73 10.56 -2.37
CA VAL A 6 1.80 9.65 -2.81
C VAL A 6 1.98 8.48 -1.85
N ASP A 7 1.80 8.69 -0.54
CA ASP A 7 1.88 7.64 0.47
C ASP A 7 0.78 6.59 0.30
N ASP A 8 -0.43 7.00 -0.09
CA ASP A 8 -1.54 6.05 -0.33
C ASP A 8 -1.19 5.09 -1.48
N VAL A 9 -0.66 5.63 -2.59
CA VAL A 9 -0.22 4.81 -3.73
C VAL A 9 0.97 3.93 -3.36
N ALA A 10 1.92 4.47 -2.61
CA ALA A 10 3.11 3.74 -2.18
C ALA A 10 2.77 2.55 -1.29
N LYS A 11 1.86 2.74 -0.33
CA LYS A 11 1.39 1.65 0.53
C LYS A 11 0.52 0.67 -0.25
N ARG A 12 -0.28 1.14 -1.21
CA ARG A 12 -1.10 0.26 -2.05
C ARG A 12 -0.26 -0.64 -2.95
N LEU A 13 0.87 -0.16 -3.47
CA LEU A 13 1.80 -0.98 -4.25
C LEU A 13 2.28 -2.23 -3.49
N VAL A 14 2.41 -2.16 -2.16
CA VAL A 14 2.77 -3.32 -1.33
C VAL A 14 1.71 -4.43 -1.43
N ASP A 15 0.43 -4.06 -1.52
CA ASP A 15 -0.64 -5.04 -1.73
C ASP A 15 -0.61 -5.67 -3.13
N HIS A 16 -0.02 -4.99 -4.10
CA HIS A 16 0.29 -5.53 -5.43
C HIS A 16 1.63 -6.31 -5.47
N GLY A 17 2.35 -6.42 -4.36
CA GLY A 17 3.63 -7.13 -4.27
C GLY A 17 4.85 -6.30 -4.66
N PHE A 18 4.72 -4.97 -4.77
CA PHE A 18 5.81 -4.08 -5.14
C PHE A 18 6.29 -3.23 -3.97
N HIS A 19 7.61 -3.05 -3.89
CA HIS A 19 8.18 -1.94 -3.15
C HIS A 19 7.88 -0.63 -3.93
N ALA A 20 7.57 0.44 -3.20
CA ALA A 20 7.31 1.73 -3.84
C ALA A 20 8.57 2.31 -4.50
N PRO A 21 8.45 3.01 -5.64
CA PRO A 21 9.55 3.77 -6.21
C PRO A 21 10.03 4.90 -5.29
N THR A 22 11.05 5.64 -5.72
CA THR A 22 11.51 6.83 -4.98
C THR A 22 10.35 7.82 -4.82
N MET A 23 10.08 8.21 -3.58
CA MET A 23 8.93 9.06 -3.23
C MET A 23 9.36 10.50 -2.97
N SER A 24 8.57 11.46 -3.46
CA SER A 24 8.66 12.89 -3.14
C SER A 24 10.02 13.55 -3.43
N PHE A 25 10.82 12.96 -4.31
CA PHE A 25 12.06 13.50 -4.82
C PHE A 25 12.22 13.14 -6.31
N PRO A 26 12.71 14.07 -7.16
CA PRO A 26 13.11 15.45 -6.87
C PRO A 26 11.93 16.42 -6.68
N VAL A 27 10.69 15.97 -6.90
CA VAL A 27 9.48 16.78 -6.78
C VAL A 27 8.61 16.24 -5.64
N PRO A 28 8.16 17.08 -4.68
CA PRO A 28 7.27 16.63 -3.62
C PRO A 28 5.95 16.08 -4.16
N GLY A 29 5.49 14.95 -3.60
CA GLY A 29 4.22 14.33 -4.00
C GLY A 29 4.25 13.54 -5.31
N THR A 30 5.44 13.27 -5.88
CA THR A 30 5.60 12.45 -7.09
C THR A 30 6.38 11.16 -6.81
N PHE A 31 6.32 10.22 -7.75
CA PHE A 31 7.27 9.12 -7.83
C PHE A 31 8.34 9.38 -8.90
N MET A 32 9.53 8.85 -8.66
CA MET A 32 10.56 8.64 -9.67
C MET A 32 10.83 7.15 -9.80
N VAL A 33 10.68 6.60 -11.01
CA VAL A 33 10.73 5.16 -11.30
C VAL A 33 11.95 4.85 -12.17
N GLU A 34 12.76 3.90 -11.74
CA GLU A 34 13.92 3.38 -12.46
C GLU A 34 13.86 1.85 -12.45
N PRO A 35 13.55 1.18 -13.58
CA PRO A 35 13.41 -0.27 -13.63
C PRO A 35 14.74 -1.02 -13.68
N THR A 36 15.83 -0.38 -14.09
CA THR A 36 17.11 -1.02 -14.49
C THR A 36 16.98 -1.97 -15.68
N GLU A 37 18.10 -2.40 -16.23
CA GLU A 37 18.20 -3.35 -17.34
C GLU A 37 18.05 -4.81 -16.91
N SER A 38 18.03 -5.09 -15.60
CA SER A 38 18.00 -6.46 -15.07
C SER A 38 16.59 -7.04 -14.96
N GLU A 39 15.56 -6.19 -15.00
CA GLU A 39 14.17 -6.60 -14.93
C GLU A 39 13.65 -7.01 -16.32
N ASP A 40 12.97 -8.14 -16.41
CA ASP A 40 12.39 -8.60 -17.67
C ASP A 40 11.09 -7.84 -18.01
N LEU A 41 10.65 -7.96 -19.27
CA LEU A 41 9.45 -7.26 -19.73
C LEU A 41 8.19 -7.66 -18.93
N ALA A 42 8.10 -8.91 -18.45
CA ALA A 42 6.94 -9.38 -17.72
C ALA A 42 6.83 -8.69 -16.34
N GLU A 43 7.95 -8.44 -15.65
CA GLU A 43 7.94 -7.70 -14.38
C GLU A 43 7.60 -6.21 -14.60
N LEU A 44 8.10 -5.61 -15.68
CA LEU A 44 7.73 -4.23 -16.06
C LEU A 44 6.23 -4.11 -16.34
N ASP A 45 5.67 -5.06 -17.08
CA ASP A 45 4.24 -5.10 -17.39
C ASP A 45 3.41 -5.31 -16.12
N ARG A 46 3.86 -6.15 -15.18
CA ARG A 46 3.21 -6.32 -13.87
C ARG A 46 3.18 -5.02 -13.07
N PHE A 47 4.29 -4.29 -13.01
CA PHE A 47 4.34 -3.00 -12.32
C PHE A 47 3.43 -1.96 -12.98
N CYS A 48 3.43 -1.87 -14.31
CA CYS A 48 2.55 -0.97 -15.05
C CYS A 48 1.07 -1.32 -14.84
N ALA A 49 0.72 -2.61 -14.85
CA ALA A 49 -0.63 -3.07 -14.58
C ALA A 49 -1.08 -2.74 -13.14
N ALA A 50 -0.19 -2.89 -12.15
CA ALA A 50 -0.47 -2.48 -10.78
C ALA A 50 -0.75 -0.97 -10.69
N MET A 51 0.06 -0.13 -11.35
CA MET A 51 -0.15 1.31 -11.39
C MET A 51 -1.48 1.70 -12.08
N VAL A 52 -1.83 1.04 -13.19
CA VAL A 52 -3.12 1.24 -13.88
C VAL A 52 -4.29 0.85 -12.98
N ALA A 53 -4.19 -0.28 -12.28
CA ALA A 53 -5.23 -0.72 -11.32
C ALA A 53 -5.40 0.29 -10.18
N ILE A 54 -4.30 0.82 -9.63
CA ILE A 54 -4.34 1.85 -8.60
C ILE A 54 -4.99 3.14 -9.14
N VAL A 55 -4.69 3.55 -10.37
CA VAL A 55 -5.37 4.69 -11.00
C VAL A 55 -6.89 4.45 -11.12
N ALA A 56 -7.31 3.23 -11.43
CA ALA A 56 -8.73 2.89 -11.45
C ALA A 56 -9.36 3.00 -10.04
N GLU A 57 -8.67 2.57 -8.98
CA GLU A 57 -9.13 2.79 -7.59
C GLU A 57 -9.22 4.28 -7.23
N ILE A 58 -8.30 5.11 -7.72
CA ILE A 58 -8.37 6.57 -7.53
C ILE A 58 -9.60 7.16 -8.23
N HIS A 59 -9.94 6.68 -9.44
CA HIS A 59 -11.15 7.11 -10.14
C HIS A 59 -12.41 6.66 -9.40
N GLU A 60 -12.45 5.46 -8.83
CA GLU A 60 -13.59 5.02 -8.01
C GLU A 60 -13.83 5.92 -6.79
N VAL A 61 -12.76 6.41 -6.14
CA VAL A 61 -12.86 7.43 -5.09
C VAL A 61 -13.36 8.77 -5.66
N ALA A 62 -12.89 9.17 -6.85
CA ALA A 62 -13.34 10.39 -7.51
C ALA A 62 -14.83 10.36 -7.88
N ASP A 63 -15.31 9.19 -8.30
CA ASP A 63 -16.69 8.93 -8.70
C ASP A 63 -17.62 8.69 -7.50
N GLY A 64 -17.07 8.70 -6.28
CA GLY A 64 -17.84 8.57 -5.04
C GLY A 64 -18.31 7.14 -4.75
N ARG A 65 -17.67 6.12 -5.34
CA ARG A 65 -17.92 4.71 -4.98
C ARG A 65 -17.67 4.49 -3.49
N TRP A 66 -16.61 5.11 -2.96
CA TRP A 66 -16.26 5.17 -1.54
C TRP A 66 -15.63 6.53 -1.20
N SER A 67 -15.60 6.87 0.09
CA SER A 67 -14.72 7.93 0.60
C SER A 67 -13.25 7.52 0.41
N LEU A 68 -12.32 8.47 0.49
CA LEU A 68 -10.90 8.12 0.52
C LEU A 68 -10.58 7.32 1.78
N GLU A 69 -11.16 7.72 2.91
CA GLU A 69 -10.97 7.17 4.24
C GLU A 69 -11.32 5.68 4.29
N ASP A 70 -12.38 5.28 3.61
CA ASP A 70 -12.88 3.90 3.55
C ASP A 70 -12.34 3.12 2.33
N SER A 71 -11.40 3.69 1.58
CA SER A 71 -10.88 3.09 0.35
C SER A 71 -9.73 2.09 0.59
N PRO A 72 -9.50 1.15 -0.35
CA PRO A 72 -8.32 0.30 -0.31
C PRO A 72 -7.00 1.09 -0.26
N LEU A 73 -6.96 2.28 -0.88
CA LEU A 73 -5.79 3.16 -0.92
C LEU A 73 -5.38 3.66 0.46
N ARG A 74 -6.36 4.09 1.28
CA ARG A 74 -6.08 4.63 2.62
C ARG A 74 -5.77 3.54 3.63
N HIS A 75 -6.43 2.40 3.52
CA HIS A 75 -6.23 1.27 4.42
C HIS A 75 -5.02 0.40 4.08
N ALA A 76 -4.38 0.60 2.92
CA ALA A 76 -3.14 -0.08 2.58
C ALA A 76 -1.99 0.30 3.53
N PRO A 77 -1.07 -0.64 3.84
CA PRO A 77 -1.02 -2.02 3.35
C PRO A 77 -1.88 -2.99 4.19
N HIS A 78 -2.30 -4.11 3.62
CA HIS A 78 -3.21 -5.08 4.24
C HIS A 78 -2.46 -6.29 4.84
N THR A 79 -2.35 -6.33 6.17
CA THR A 79 -1.68 -7.42 6.90
C THR A 79 -2.54 -8.67 7.04
N VAL A 80 -1.93 -9.81 7.35
CA VAL A 80 -2.66 -11.05 7.67
C VAL A 80 -3.64 -10.85 8.84
N ASP A 81 -3.22 -10.14 9.88
CA ASP A 81 -4.07 -9.85 11.05
C ASP A 81 -5.31 -9.04 10.68
N ALA A 82 -5.16 -8.05 9.79
CA ALA A 82 -6.30 -7.27 9.29
C ALA A 82 -7.31 -8.13 8.51
N LEU A 83 -6.88 -9.26 7.93
CA LEU A 83 -7.77 -10.19 7.24
C LEU A 83 -8.43 -11.19 8.18
N ALA A 84 -7.72 -11.63 9.22
CA ALA A 84 -8.20 -12.61 10.19
C ALA A 84 -9.33 -12.06 11.07
N GLY A 85 -9.34 -10.75 11.31
CA GLY A 85 -10.37 -10.08 12.10
C GLY A 85 -11.72 -9.90 11.39
N GLU A 86 -12.63 -9.17 12.05
CA GLU A 86 -13.87 -8.69 11.43
C GLU A 86 -13.57 -7.76 10.25
N TRP A 87 -14.49 -7.70 9.29
CA TRP A 87 -14.31 -6.93 8.07
C TRP A 87 -15.49 -6.01 7.84
N ASP A 88 -15.26 -4.74 8.18
CA ASP A 88 -16.21 -3.63 8.17
C ASP A 88 -15.98 -2.67 6.98
N ARG A 89 -15.13 -3.07 6.02
CA ARG A 89 -14.72 -2.23 4.90
C ARG A 89 -15.65 -2.40 3.70
N PRO A 90 -15.90 -1.35 2.88
CA PRO A 90 -16.88 -1.38 1.79
C PRO A 90 -16.36 -2.07 0.51
N TYR A 91 -15.24 -2.79 0.60
CA TYR A 91 -14.60 -3.56 -0.45
C TYR A 91 -14.22 -4.94 0.07
N SER A 92 -14.02 -5.93 -0.80
CA SER A 92 -13.75 -7.31 -0.36
C SER A 92 -12.32 -7.52 0.14
N ARG A 93 -12.11 -8.55 0.99
CA ARG A 93 -10.76 -9.03 1.36
C ARG A 93 -9.93 -9.41 0.14
N GLU A 94 -10.55 -10.03 -0.87
CA GLU A 94 -9.87 -10.37 -2.13
C GLU A 94 -9.35 -9.11 -2.83
N ARG A 95 -10.17 -8.06 -2.93
CA ARG A 95 -9.72 -6.77 -3.47
C ARG A 95 -8.59 -6.15 -2.66
N ALA A 96 -8.58 -6.38 -1.34
CA ALA A 96 -7.52 -5.90 -0.48
C ALA A 96 -6.16 -6.55 -0.79
N VAL A 97 -6.10 -7.87 -0.96
CA VAL A 97 -4.83 -8.63 -0.97
C VAL A 97 -4.44 -9.24 -2.31
N LEU A 98 -5.39 -9.39 -3.23
CA LEU A 98 -5.19 -9.89 -4.59
C LEU A 98 -5.72 -8.89 -5.65
N PRO A 99 -5.33 -7.60 -5.60
CA PRO A 99 -5.91 -6.58 -6.48
C PRO A 99 -5.65 -6.82 -7.97
N SER A 100 -4.59 -7.59 -8.32
CA SER A 100 -4.27 -7.98 -9.69
C SER A 100 -4.92 -9.31 -10.14
N GLY A 101 -5.78 -9.93 -9.33
CA GLY A 101 -6.51 -11.16 -9.70
C GLY A 101 -5.65 -12.44 -9.82
N GLY A 102 -4.46 -12.44 -9.23
CA GLY A 102 -3.54 -13.59 -9.24
C GLY A 102 -3.96 -14.73 -8.31
N SER A 103 -3.34 -15.90 -8.48
CA SER A 103 -3.65 -17.13 -7.72
C SER A 103 -3.25 -17.09 -6.23
N GLY A 104 -2.61 -16.00 -5.77
CA GLY A 104 -2.12 -15.84 -4.40
C GLY A 104 -0.90 -16.71 -4.03
N VAL A 105 -0.38 -17.52 -4.96
CA VAL A 105 0.70 -18.50 -4.70
C VAL A 105 2.04 -17.81 -4.34
N ASP A 106 2.29 -16.61 -4.86
CA ASP A 106 3.51 -15.83 -4.61
C ASP A 106 3.20 -14.51 -3.88
N LYS A 107 2.27 -14.56 -2.91
CA LYS A 107 1.83 -13.37 -2.18
C LYS A 107 2.85 -12.99 -1.11
N TYR A 108 3.46 -11.82 -1.28
CA TYR A 108 4.14 -11.13 -0.18
C TYR A 108 3.12 -10.52 0.78
N TRP A 109 3.33 -10.74 2.08
CA TRP A 109 2.49 -10.20 3.15
C TRP A 109 3.21 -9.07 3.89
N PRO A 110 2.62 -7.86 3.97
CA PRO A 110 3.17 -6.80 4.80
C PRO A 110 3.09 -7.23 6.28
N PRO A 111 4.19 -7.17 7.04
CA PRO A 111 4.22 -7.64 8.43
C PRO A 111 3.48 -6.70 9.39
N VAL A 112 3.32 -5.43 9.02
CA VAL A 112 2.63 -4.40 9.81
C VAL A 112 1.77 -3.51 8.92
N GLY A 113 0.79 -2.84 9.54
CA GLY A 113 -0.05 -1.86 8.86
C GLY A 113 0.71 -0.57 8.54
N ARG A 114 -0.04 0.49 8.19
CA ARG A 114 0.55 1.79 7.91
C ARG A 114 1.19 2.37 9.17
N VAL A 115 2.48 2.70 9.07
CA VAL A 115 3.27 3.29 10.16
C VAL A 115 2.80 4.71 10.46
N ASP A 116 2.63 5.04 11.74
CA ASP A 116 2.44 6.41 12.21
C ASP A 116 3.80 7.10 12.35
N GLN A 117 4.15 7.87 11.32
CA GLN A 117 5.42 8.59 11.26
C GLN A 117 5.54 9.64 12.37
N ALA A 118 4.46 10.36 12.66
CA ALA A 118 4.50 11.50 13.58
C ALA A 118 4.55 11.03 15.04
N TYR A 119 3.99 9.87 15.36
CA TYR A 119 4.07 9.29 16.69
C TYR A 119 5.52 8.95 17.07
N GLY A 120 6.27 8.32 16.15
CA GLY A 120 7.67 7.95 16.39
C GLY A 120 8.56 9.14 16.70
N ASP A 121 8.42 10.23 15.93
CA ASP A 121 9.17 11.48 16.15
C ASP A 121 8.85 12.13 17.50
N ARG A 122 7.61 12.00 17.99
CA ARG A 122 7.16 12.54 19.28
C ARG A 122 7.52 11.66 20.47
N ASN A 123 7.75 10.36 20.25
CA ASN A 123 8.01 9.35 21.28
C ASN A 123 9.29 8.57 20.94
N LEU A 124 10.41 9.29 20.91
CA LEU A 124 11.67 8.76 20.41
C LEU A 124 12.20 7.59 21.26
N VAL A 125 12.19 6.39 20.68
CA VAL A 125 12.78 5.17 21.25
C VAL A 125 13.75 4.58 20.23
N CYS A 126 15.05 4.64 20.51
CA CYS A 126 16.10 4.19 19.59
C CYS A 126 16.91 2.99 20.12
N SER A 127 16.40 2.33 21.16
CA SER A 127 16.93 1.08 21.71
C SER A 127 15.80 0.07 21.82
N CYS A 128 16.14 -1.23 21.87
CA CYS A 128 15.12 -2.26 22.10
C CYS A 128 14.34 -1.94 23.40
N PRO A 129 13.00 -1.89 23.35
CA PRO A 129 12.21 -1.84 24.57
C PRO A 129 12.40 -3.12 25.38
N PRO A 130 12.18 -3.10 26.70
CA PRO A 130 12.23 -4.31 27.52
C PRO A 130 11.18 -5.33 27.04
N PRO A 131 11.40 -6.65 27.19
CA PRO A 131 10.42 -7.67 26.80
C PRO A 131 9.02 -7.44 27.40
N ASP A 132 8.96 -6.98 28.66
CA ASP A 132 7.74 -6.64 29.38
C ASP A 132 6.87 -5.56 28.70
N ALA A 133 7.41 -4.83 27.71
CA ALA A 133 6.65 -3.86 26.93
C ALA A 133 5.71 -4.49 25.89
N PHE A 134 5.80 -5.81 25.68
CA PHE A 134 5.00 -6.59 24.72
C PHE A 134 4.05 -7.59 25.40
N GLU A 135 3.97 -7.57 26.74
CA GLU A 135 3.03 -8.36 27.54
C GLU A 135 1.65 -7.70 27.67
#